data_AF-A0A0F2NHE4-F1
#
_entry.id   AF-A0A0F2NHE4-F1
#
_cell.length_a   1.000
_cell.length_b   1.000
_cell.length_c   1.000
_cell.angle_alpha   90.00
_cell.angle_beta   90.00
_cell.angle_gamma   90.00
#
_symmetry.space_group_name_H-M   'P 1'
#
loop_
_entity.id
_entity.type
_entity.pdbx_description
1 polymer ?
#
loop_
_entity_poly.entity_id
_entity_poly.type
_entity_poly.pdbx_seq_one_letter_code
_entity_poly.pdbx_strand_id
1 'polypeptide(L)'
;MLSLTKNNKQATKRIKFSVLASFYNFSINTGLPALTNPCNASVIKKIFKRPQAIQWNIVDKETIDEIIFRTTNTRNRLILELMARGGMRVGEVLNLTTPGDLQERSLVIQNPKSGRAEKTVYVPRKIMVRLTGYVRVQDIGERPHFSHFLCCCLVYG
;
A
#
# COMPACT_ATOMS: atom_id res chain seq x y z
N MET A 1 27.20 -3.66 -10.63
CA MET A 1 25.79 -4.12 -10.48
C MET A 1 25.65 -5.40 -9.65
N LEU A 2 26.42 -6.46 -9.94
CA LEU A 2 26.33 -7.75 -9.22
C LEU A 2 26.80 -7.67 -7.76
N SER A 3 27.90 -6.97 -7.49
CA SER A 3 28.38 -6.70 -6.13
C SER A 3 27.37 -5.90 -5.28
N LEU A 4 26.78 -4.85 -5.86
CA LEU A 4 25.79 -3.98 -5.23
C LEU A 4 24.43 -4.65 -4.96
N THR A 5 24.16 -5.81 -5.57
CA THR A 5 22.87 -6.51 -5.46
C THR A 5 22.98 -7.90 -4.86
N LYS A 6 24.14 -8.32 -4.36
CA LYS A 6 24.42 -9.68 -3.88
C LYS A 6 23.39 -10.16 -2.85
N ASN A 7 23.06 -9.33 -1.85
CA ASN A 7 22.20 -9.70 -0.71
C ASN A 7 20.73 -9.26 -0.84
N ASN A 8 20.31 -8.70 -1.99
CA ASN A 8 18.94 -8.20 -2.14
C ASN A 8 17.96 -9.30 -2.56
N LYS A 9 16.69 -9.20 -2.13
CA LYS A 9 15.60 -10.06 -2.67
C LYS A 9 15.47 -9.87 -4.19
N GLN A 10 15.11 -10.94 -4.91
CA GLN A 10 15.02 -10.91 -6.38
C GLN A 10 14.07 -9.83 -6.91
N ALA A 11 12.96 -9.57 -6.21
CA ALA A 11 12.05 -8.47 -6.52
C ALA A 11 12.76 -7.10 -6.51
N THR A 12 13.55 -6.83 -5.47
CA THR A 12 14.33 -5.59 -5.35
C THR A 12 15.39 -5.50 -6.43
N LYS A 13 16.08 -6.61 -6.77
CA LYS A 13 17.03 -6.65 -7.89
C LYS A 13 16.35 -6.30 -9.21
N ARG A 14 15.15 -6.85 -9.45
CA ARG A 14 14.36 -6.58 -10.66
C ARG A 14 13.91 -5.12 -10.76
N ILE A 15 13.48 -4.51 -9.66
CA ILE A 15 13.08 -3.09 -9.63
C ILE A 15 14.28 -2.20 -9.98
N LYS A 16 15.43 -2.40 -9.31
CA LYS A 16 16.65 -1.63 -9.60
C LYS A 16 17.11 -1.78 -11.05
N PHE A 17 17.03 -3.01 -11.59
CA PHE A 17 17.30 -3.27 -13.01
C PHE A 17 16.33 -2.53 -13.93
N SER A 18 15.03 -2.52 -13.61
CA SER A 18 14.02 -1.83 -14.41
C SER A 18 14.25 -0.32 -14.47
N VAL A 19 14.59 0.30 -13.33
CA VAL A 19 14.91 1.73 -13.26
C VAL A 19 16.14 2.05 -14.12
N LEU A 20 17.20 1.24 -14.01
CA LEU A 20 18.41 1.43 -14.81
C LEU A 20 18.14 1.26 -16.31
N ALA A 21 17.35 0.26 -16.69
CA ALA A 21 16.98 0.04 -18.08
C ALA A 21 16.19 1.23 -18.65
N SER A 22 15.24 1.77 -17.90
CA SER A 22 14.48 2.97 -18.28
C SER A 22 15.38 4.22 -18.39
N PHE A 23 16.34 4.38 -17.48
CA PHE A 23 17.30 5.49 -17.54
C PHE A 23 18.14 5.47 -18.82
N TYR A 24 18.68 4.31 -19.19
CA TYR A 24 19.43 4.19 -20.46
C TYR A 24 18.52 4.41 -21.67
N ASN A 25 17.31 3.84 -21.67
CA ASN A 25 16.36 4.07 -22.76
C ASN A 25 16.02 5.56 -22.90
N PHE A 26 15.82 6.26 -21.78
CA PHE A 26 15.60 7.71 -21.79
C PHE A 26 16.79 8.44 -22.41
N SER A 27 18.01 8.16 -21.95
CA SER A 27 19.26 8.82 -22.41
C SER A 27 19.53 8.58 -23.90
N ILE A 28 19.28 7.35 -24.38
CA ILE A 28 19.43 6.98 -25.80
C ILE A 28 18.44 7.79 -26.65
N ASN A 29 17.19 7.88 -26.21
CA ASN A 29 16.14 8.60 -26.92
C ASN A 29 16.27 10.12 -26.88
N THR A 30 16.97 10.70 -25.89
CA THR A 30 17.11 12.16 -25.74
C THR A 30 18.36 12.74 -26.35
N GLY A 31 19.48 12.01 -26.44
CA GLY A 31 20.72 12.63 -26.93
C GLY A 31 21.88 11.70 -27.27
N LEU A 32 21.77 10.39 -27.07
CA LEU A 32 22.84 9.44 -27.36
C LEU A 32 22.33 8.22 -28.15
N PRO A 33 21.86 8.40 -29.39
CA PRO A 33 21.26 7.32 -30.18
C PRO A 33 22.25 6.20 -30.54
N ALA A 34 23.55 6.49 -30.56
CA ALA A 34 24.61 5.51 -30.81
C ALA A 34 24.88 4.58 -29.60
N LEU A 35 24.38 4.91 -28.41
CA LEU A 35 24.57 4.10 -27.22
C LEU A 35 23.64 2.88 -27.26
N THR A 36 24.20 1.68 -27.20
CA THR A 36 23.42 0.45 -27.05
C THR A 36 23.10 0.24 -25.56
N ASN A 37 21.82 -0.01 -25.22
CA ASN A 37 21.44 -0.23 -23.83
C ASN A 37 22.12 -1.50 -23.27
N PRO A 38 23.02 -1.39 -22.26
CA PRO A 38 23.70 -2.55 -21.69
C PRO A 38 22.73 -3.50 -20.98
N CYS A 39 21.56 -3.02 -20.55
CA CYS A 39 20.53 -3.83 -19.91
C CYS A 39 19.81 -4.77 -20.90
N ASN A 40 20.01 -4.62 -22.21
CA ASN A 40 19.42 -5.51 -23.20
C ASN A 40 20.17 -6.84 -23.38
N ALA A 41 21.40 -6.94 -22.89
CA ALA A 41 22.19 -8.16 -22.94
C ALA A 41 21.46 -9.34 -22.27
N SER A 42 21.44 -10.50 -22.95
CA SER A 42 20.72 -11.69 -22.51
C SER A 42 21.17 -12.20 -21.14
N VAL A 43 22.47 -12.10 -20.85
CA VAL A 43 23.08 -12.47 -19.57
C VAL A 43 22.51 -11.62 -18.43
N ILE A 44 22.40 -10.30 -18.63
CA ILE A 44 21.90 -9.37 -17.62
C ILE A 44 20.39 -9.61 -17.39
N LYS A 45 19.61 -9.83 -18.46
CA LYS A 45 18.19 -10.18 -18.36
C LYS A 45 17.94 -11.48 -17.57
N LYS A 46 18.81 -12.50 -17.73
CA LYS A 46 18.72 -13.76 -16.99
C LYS A 46 19.01 -13.58 -15.49
N ILE A 47 19.98 -12.74 -15.14
CA ILE A 47 20.34 -12.46 -13.74
C ILE A 47 19.23 -11.66 -13.04
N PHE A 48 18.66 -10.66 -13.70
CA PHE A 48 17.58 -9.82 -13.19
C PHE A 48 16.19 -10.29 -13.67
N LYS A 49 15.96 -11.60 -13.66
CA LYS A 49 14.67 -12.20 -14.01
C LYS A 49 13.56 -11.78 -13.05
N ARG A 50 12.31 -11.83 -13.53
CA ARG A 50 11.15 -11.58 -12.67
C ARG A 50 11.15 -12.62 -11.52
N PRO A 51 10.91 -12.20 -10.27
CA PRO A 51 10.70 -13.15 -9.19
C PRO A 51 9.47 -14.01 -9.53
N GLN A 52 9.45 -15.26 -9.06
CA GLN A 52 8.23 -16.05 -9.08
C GLN A 52 7.14 -15.34 -8.27
N ALA A 53 5.89 -15.47 -8.68
CA ALA A 53 4.77 -14.95 -7.92
C ALA A 53 4.80 -15.59 -6.53
N ILE A 54 4.95 -14.76 -5.50
CA ILE A 54 4.84 -15.21 -4.12
C ILE A 54 3.37 -15.48 -3.89
N GLN A 55 3.03 -16.70 -3.53
CA GLN A 55 1.70 -17.01 -3.01
C GLN A 55 1.60 -16.34 -1.63
N TRP A 56 0.70 -15.37 -1.50
CA TRP A 56 0.46 -14.74 -0.22
C TRP A 56 -0.22 -15.74 0.71
N ASN A 57 0.28 -15.86 1.94
CA ASN A 57 -0.44 -16.57 3.00
C ASN A 57 -1.68 -15.74 3.34
N ILE A 58 -2.82 -16.22 2.86
CA ILE A 58 -4.12 -15.63 3.20
C ILE A 58 -4.40 -16.06 4.64
N VAL A 59 -4.60 -15.08 5.52
CA VAL A 59 -4.94 -15.33 6.92
C VAL A 59 -6.42 -15.63 7.03
N ASP A 60 -6.76 -16.66 7.79
CA ASP A 60 -8.15 -17.08 8.01
C ASP A 60 -8.95 -16.01 8.75
N LYS A 61 -10.26 -15.99 8.50
CA LYS A 61 -11.18 -15.00 9.04
C LYS A 61 -11.18 -15.00 10.58
N GLU A 62 -11.10 -16.18 11.19
CA GLU A 62 -11.14 -16.38 12.64
C GLU A 62 -9.92 -15.73 13.31
N THR A 63 -8.74 -15.91 12.70
CA THR A 63 -7.49 -15.31 13.18
C THR A 63 -7.56 -13.79 13.09
N ILE A 64 -8.10 -13.25 12.00
CA ILE A 64 -8.27 -11.80 11.85
C ILE A 64 -9.27 -11.24 12.88
N ASP A 65 -10.41 -11.89 13.08
CA ASP A 65 -11.39 -11.49 14.08
C ASP A 65 -10.81 -11.55 15.50
N GLU A 66 -9.97 -12.55 15.81
CA GLU A 66 -9.25 -12.64 17.09
C GLU A 66 -8.25 -11.50 17.29
N ILE A 67 -7.42 -11.18 16.29
CA ILE A 67 -6.47 -10.06 16.36
C ILE A 67 -7.20 -8.74 16.59
N ILE A 68 -8.31 -8.52 15.87
CA ILE A 68 -9.16 -7.33 16.03
C ILE A 68 -9.74 -7.27 17.45
N PHE A 69 -10.19 -8.41 17.99
CA PHE A 69 -10.79 -8.48 19.32
C PHE A 69 -9.77 -8.25 20.43
N ARG A 70 -8.57 -8.83 20.31
CA ARG A 70 -7.46 -8.66 21.28
C ARG A 70 -6.88 -7.24 21.27
N THR A 71 -7.09 -6.47 20.21
CA THR A 71 -6.58 -5.09 20.11
C THR A 71 -7.36 -4.16 21.04
N THR A 72 -6.69 -3.69 22.10
CA THR A 72 -7.29 -2.82 23.13
C THR A 72 -7.44 -1.37 22.69
N ASN A 73 -6.50 -0.86 21.89
CA ASN A 73 -6.54 0.52 21.43
C ASN A 73 -7.65 0.71 20.38
N THR A 74 -8.65 1.53 20.70
CA THR A 74 -9.82 1.81 19.84
C THR A 74 -9.45 2.26 18.44
N ARG A 75 -8.42 3.11 18.31
CA ARG A 75 -7.94 3.63 17.04
C ARG A 75 -7.36 2.52 16.17
N ASN A 76 -6.45 1.73 16.71
CA ASN A 76 -5.80 0.64 15.98
C ASN A 76 -6.81 -0.45 15.60
N ARG A 77 -7.76 -0.72 16.50
CA ARG A 77 -8.86 -1.64 16.24
C ARG A 77 -9.74 -1.19 15.06
N LEU A 78 -10.08 0.10 14.99
CA LEU A 78 -10.82 0.67 13.84
C LEU A 78 -10.02 0.57 12.54
N ILE A 79 -8.70 0.83 12.57
CA ILE A 79 -7.83 0.67 11.39
C ILE A 79 -7.87 -0.78 10.89
N LEU A 80 -7.69 -1.75 11.79
CA LEU A 80 -7.73 -3.18 11.45
C LEU A 80 -9.09 -3.60 10.90
N GLU A 81 -10.19 -3.16 11.51
CA GLU A 81 -11.55 -3.46 11.04
C GLU A 81 -11.84 -2.90 9.65
N LEU A 82 -11.40 -1.67 9.36
CA LEU A 82 -11.55 -1.04 8.05
C LEU A 82 -10.72 -1.73 6.96
N MET A 83 -9.49 -2.16 7.29
CA MET A 83 -8.66 -2.92 6.35
C MET A 83 -9.22 -4.32 6.09
N ALA A 84 -9.59 -5.04 7.16
CA ALA A 84 -10.05 -6.43 7.07
C ALA A 84 -11.43 -6.57 6.42
N ARG A 85 -12.38 -5.69 6.76
CA ARG A 85 -13.78 -5.79 6.32
C ARG A 85 -14.13 -4.83 5.20
N GLY A 86 -13.45 -3.69 5.11
CA GLY A 86 -13.63 -2.71 4.04
C GLY A 86 -12.66 -2.90 2.86
N GLY A 87 -11.67 -3.80 2.98
CA GLY A 87 -10.65 -4.00 1.94
C GLY A 87 -9.85 -2.72 1.64
N MET A 88 -9.81 -1.80 2.60
CA MET A 88 -9.14 -0.52 2.43
C MET A 88 -7.64 -0.69 2.58
N ARG A 89 -6.87 0.06 1.79
CA ARG A 89 -5.41 0.11 1.99
C ARG A 89 -5.11 0.90 3.25
N VAL A 90 -4.08 0.51 4.00
CA VAL A 90 -3.66 1.23 5.22
C VAL A 90 -3.53 2.74 4.98
N GLY A 91 -2.86 3.16 3.89
CA GLY A 91 -2.71 4.58 3.58
C GLY A 91 -4.02 5.31 3.25
N GLU A 92 -5.04 4.60 2.75
CA GLU A 92 -6.38 5.17 2.55
C GLU A 92 -7.06 5.38 3.92
N VAL A 93 -6.96 4.39 4.82
CA VAL A 93 -7.49 4.47 6.20
C VAL A 93 -6.80 5.58 7.00
N LEU A 94 -5.48 5.73 6.86
CA LEU A 94 -4.73 6.73 7.63
C LEU A 94 -5.05 8.18 7.21
N ASN A 95 -5.48 8.36 5.96
CA ASN A 95 -5.80 9.65 5.37
C ASN A 95 -7.30 9.97 5.40
N LEU A 96 -8.11 9.18 6.12
CA LEU A 96 -9.50 9.54 6.41
C LEU A 96 -9.49 10.78 7.32
N THR A 97 -9.61 11.95 6.70
CA THR A 97 -9.32 13.23 7.36
C THR A 97 -10.61 13.98 7.71
N THR A 98 -11.74 13.63 7.09
CA THR A 98 -12.94 14.49 7.14
C THR A 98 -14.18 13.76 7.64
N PRO A 99 -14.95 14.32 8.58
CA PRO A 99 -16.31 13.88 8.85
C PRO A 99 -17.23 13.97 7.61
N GLY A 100 -16.87 14.77 6.60
CA GLY A 100 -17.56 14.86 5.31
C GLY A 100 -17.39 13.63 4.40
N ASP A 101 -16.41 12.76 4.68
CA ASP A 101 -16.18 11.53 3.92
C ASP A 101 -17.05 10.36 4.43
N LEU A 102 -17.77 10.56 5.54
CA LEU A 102 -18.60 9.56 6.20
C LEU A 102 -20.06 9.67 5.73
N GLN A 103 -20.45 8.84 4.77
CA GLN A 103 -21.86 8.63 4.46
C GLN A 103 -22.44 7.50 5.32
N GLU A 104 -23.76 7.36 5.37
CA GLU A 104 -24.42 6.40 6.27
C GLU A 104 -24.03 4.92 6.00
N ARG A 105 -23.60 4.60 4.77
CA ARG A 105 -23.23 3.24 4.33
C ARG A 105 -21.92 3.14 3.55
N SER A 106 -21.26 4.27 3.32
CA SER A 106 -20.11 4.38 2.43
C SER A 106 -19.07 5.35 2.97
N LEU A 107 -17.81 5.03 2.70
CA LEU A 107 -16.68 5.93 2.87
C LEU A 107 -16.25 6.45 1.51
N VAL A 108 -16.18 7.76 1.39
CA VAL A 108 -15.68 8.43 0.20
C VAL A 108 -14.19 8.69 0.38
N ILE A 109 -13.35 8.09 -0.47
CA ILE A 109 -11.91 8.36 -0.47
C ILE A 109 -11.63 9.28 -1.65
N GLN A 110 -11.22 10.51 -1.37
CA GLN A 110 -10.77 11.45 -2.39
C GLN A 110 -9.32 11.13 -2.81
N ASN A 111 -9.02 11.23 -4.11
CA ASN A 111 -7.70 10.98 -4.70
C ASN A 111 -7.06 9.62 -4.34
N PRO A 112 -7.74 8.48 -4.56
CA PRO A 112 -7.15 7.16 -4.39
C PRO A 112 -5.86 6.99 -5.22
N LYS A 113 -4.91 6.19 -4.70
CA LYS A 113 -3.64 5.85 -5.37
C LYS A 113 -3.79 5.22 -6.77
N SER A 114 -5.00 4.86 -7.18
CA SER A 114 -5.32 4.39 -8.53
C SER A 114 -5.42 5.51 -9.59
N GLY A 115 -5.29 6.78 -9.20
CA GLY A 115 -5.43 7.92 -10.11
C GLY A 115 -6.87 8.23 -10.53
N ARG A 116 -7.86 7.70 -9.79
CA ARG A 116 -9.28 8.08 -9.95
C ARG A 116 -9.57 9.29 -9.06
N ALA A 117 -10.57 10.10 -9.42
CA ALA A 117 -10.98 11.25 -8.60
C ALA A 117 -11.53 10.82 -7.23
N GLU A 118 -12.32 9.75 -7.20
CA GLU A 118 -12.97 9.27 -5.99
C GLU A 118 -13.07 7.73 -5.98
N LYS A 119 -13.07 7.14 -4.79
CA LYS A 119 -13.37 5.73 -4.55
C LYS A 119 -14.34 5.61 -3.39
N THR A 120 -15.53 5.09 -3.66
CA THR A 120 -16.51 4.73 -2.64
C THR A 120 -16.25 3.33 -2.12
N VAL A 121 -16.14 3.18 -0.80
CA VAL A 121 -15.98 1.88 -0.12
C VAL A 121 -17.20 1.63 0.75
N TYR A 122 -17.87 0.49 0.53
CA TYR A 122 -19.00 0.07 1.35
C TYR A 122 -18.51 -0.67 2.59
N VAL A 123 -18.97 -0.22 3.76
CA VAL A 123 -18.56 -0.77 5.06
C VAL A 123 -19.80 -1.18 5.85
N PRO A 124 -19.76 -2.28 6.64
CA PRO A 124 -20.85 -2.64 7.52
C PRO A 124 -21.26 -1.51 8.48
N ARG A 125 -22.58 -1.30 8.65
CA ARG A 125 -23.15 -0.25 9.53
C ARG A 125 -22.56 -0.25 10.94
N LYS A 126 -22.29 -1.43 11.52
CA LYS A 126 -21.70 -1.56 12.86
C LYS A 126 -20.34 -0.85 12.98
N ILE A 127 -19.53 -0.89 11.94
CA ILE A 127 -18.21 -0.24 11.90
C ILE A 127 -18.39 1.27 11.73
N MET A 128 -19.32 1.68 10.86
CA MET A 128 -19.64 3.09 10.64
C MET A 128 -20.09 3.79 11.92
N VAL A 129 -20.98 3.18 12.70
CA VAL A 129 -21.42 3.74 13.99
C VAL A 129 -20.24 3.94 14.95
N ARG A 130 -19.32 2.96 15.02
CA ARG A 130 -18.13 3.05 15.88
C ARG A 130 -17.12 4.08 15.39
N LEU A 131 -16.96 4.21 14.08
CA LEU A 131 -16.10 5.21 13.47
C LEU A 131 -16.65 6.63 13.72
N THR A 132 -17.93 6.86 13.47
CA THR A 132 -18.59 8.14 13.74
C THR A 132 -18.52 8.50 15.22
N GLY A 133 -18.71 7.52 16.13
CA GLY A 133 -18.53 7.72 17.57
C GLY A 133 -17.10 8.14 17.92
N TYR A 134 -16.09 7.48 17.35
CA TYR A 134 -14.69 7.83 17.56
C TYR A 134 -14.36 9.25 17.05
N VAL A 135 -14.85 9.62 15.86
CA VAL A 135 -14.63 10.95 15.28
C VAL A 135 -15.26 12.05 16.14
N ARG A 136 -16.46 11.83 16.68
CA ARG A 136 -17.14 12.79 17.58
C ARG A 136 -16.38 12.99 18.89
N VAL A 137 -15.87 11.92 19.49
CA VAL A 137 -15.17 11.98 20.79
C VAL A 137 -13.80 12.66 20.67
N GLN A 138 -13.14 12.51 19.53
CA GLN A 138 -11.80 13.05 19.31
C GLN A 138 -11.78 14.50 18.82
N ASP A 139 -12.94 15.15 18.67
CA ASP A 139 -13.11 16.53 18.16
C ASP A 139 -12.15 16.82 17.00
N ILE A 140 -12.28 16.03 15.92
CA ILE A 140 -11.35 16.04 14.79
C ILE A 140 -11.56 17.33 13.98
N GLY A 141 -10.98 18.43 14.47
CA GLY A 141 -10.68 19.61 13.67
C GLY A 141 -9.50 19.30 12.74
N GLU A 142 -9.78 19.18 11.44
CA GLU A 142 -8.87 19.27 10.28
C GLU A 142 -7.43 18.70 10.39
N ARG A 143 -7.16 17.72 11.25
CA ARG A 143 -5.81 17.14 11.41
C ARG A 143 -5.78 15.65 11.13
N PRO A 144 -4.86 15.17 10.26
CA PRO A 144 -4.68 13.75 10.00
C PRO A 144 -4.02 13.08 11.21
N HIS A 145 -4.82 12.72 12.21
CA HIS A 145 -4.34 12.02 13.39
C HIS A 145 -3.90 10.60 13.07
N PHE A 146 -4.36 10.02 11.97
CA PHE A 146 -3.89 8.83 11.23
C PHE A 146 -2.37 8.53 11.20
N SER A 147 -1.57 9.58 11.14
CA SER A 147 -0.30 9.60 10.40
C SER A 147 0.89 8.87 11.02
N HIS A 148 0.78 8.29 12.23
CA HIS A 148 1.92 7.72 12.92
C HIS A 148 1.71 6.25 13.32
N PHE A 149 1.57 5.34 12.35
CA PHE A 149 1.88 3.92 12.60
C PHE A 149 2.40 3.22 11.32
N LEU A 150 3.62 2.70 11.48
CA LEU A 150 4.48 1.88 10.63
C LEU A 150 4.01 1.39 9.25
N CYS A 151 4.84 1.72 8.27
CA CYS A 151 4.91 1.16 6.92
C CYS A 151 5.70 -0.19 6.85
N CYS A 152 5.67 -1.07 7.87
CA CYS A 152 6.57 -2.26 7.85
C CYS A 152 5.99 -3.64 8.21
N CYS A 153 4.79 -3.78 8.79
CA CYS A 153 4.41 -5.08 9.36
C CYS A 153 3.65 -6.07 8.44
N LEU A 154 3.42 -5.80 7.15
CA LEU A 154 2.68 -6.74 6.28
C LEU A 154 3.42 -7.16 5.00
N VAL A 155 4.73 -6.88 4.88
CA VAL A 155 5.55 -7.30 3.71
C VAL A 155 6.79 -8.13 4.10
N TYR A 156 6.98 -8.40 5.39
CA TYR A 156 8.04 -9.29 5.89
C TYR A 156 7.46 -10.30 6.88
N GLY A 157 6.79 -11.32 6.32
CA GLY A 157 6.64 -12.66 6.88
C GLY A 157 7.01 -13.63 5.78
#